data_AF-A0A060BYZ8-F1
#
_entry.id   AF-A0A060BYZ8-F1
#
_cell.length_a   1.000
_cell.length_b   1.000
_cell.length_c   1.000
_cell.angle_alpha   90.00
_cell.angle_beta   90.00
_cell.angle_gamma   90.00
#
_symmetry.space_group_name_H-M   'P 1'
#
loop_
_entity.id
_entity.type
_entity.pdbx_description
1 polymer ?
#
loop_
_entity_poly.entity_id
_entity_poly.type
_entity_poly.pdbx_seq_one_letter_code
_entity_poly.pdbx_strand_id
1 'polypeptide(L)'
;GDVIDLVNELGVTCVRYPGGNFVSAYNWEDGTGPRELRPVRRDLAWHSTETNAVGIDDFYRWSQKTQRRSCLPSILAHVGSKPPWTSWNT
;
A
#
# COMPACT_ATOMS: atom_id res chain seq x y z
N GLY A 1 -17.33 1.73 -19.86
CA GLY A 1 -16.37 2.57 -19.14
C GLY A 1 -15.55 1.67 -18.26
N ASP A 2 -14.24 1.68 -18.45
CA ASP A 2 -13.32 1.00 -17.53
C ASP A 2 -13.21 1.82 -16.23
N VAL A 3 -12.75 1.21 -15.14
CA VAL A 3 -12.60 1.88 -13.83
C VAL A 3 -11.69 3.10 -13.95
N ILE A 4 -10.64 3.04 -14.78
CA ILE A 4 -9.74 4.18 -15.04
C ILE A 4 -10.51 5.38 -15.65
N ASP A 5 -11.39 5.12 -16.61
CA ASP A 5 -12.17 6.17 -17.28
C ASP A 5 -13.12 6.86 -16.31
N LEU A 6 -13.78 6.08 -15.44
CA LEU A 6 -14.70 6.60 -14.42
C LEU A 6 -13.95 7.43 -13.38
N VAL A 7 -12.78 6.97 -12.95
CA VAL A 7 -11.97 7.72 -11.99
C VAL A 7 -11.54 9.05 -12.64
N ASN A 8 -11.15 9.05 -13.92
CA ASN A 8 -10.86 10.29 -14.68
C ASN A 8 -12.06 11.23 -14.77
N GLU A 9 -13.25 10.74 -15.11
CA GLU A 9 -14.48 11.52 -15.20
C GLU A 9 -14.86 12.16 -13.85
N LEU A 10 -14.66 11.45 -12.75
CA LEU A 10 -14.98 11.93 -11.39
C LEU A 10 -14.06 13.09 -10.93
N GLY A 11 -12.99 13.41 -11.65
CA GLY A 11 -12.11 14.54 -11.31
C GLY A 11 -11.30 14.35 -10.02
N VAL A 12 -11.11 13.11 -9.56
CA VAL A 12 -10.33 12.82 -8.34
C VAL A 12 -8.89 13.32 -8.51
N THR A 13 -8.43 14.22 -7.64
CA THR A 13 -7.11 14.86 -7.76
C THR A 13 -6.01 14.18 -6.93
N CYS A 14 -6.41 13.37 -5.94
CA CYS A 14 -5.53 12.80 -4.92
C CYS A 14 -6.16 11.50 -4.41
N VAL A 15 -5.38 10.43 -4.37
CA VAL A 15 -5.82 9.12 -3.85
C VAL A 15 -4.92 8.72 -2.69
N ARG A 16 -5.54 8.43 -1.54
CA ARG A 16 -4.85 7.97 -0.33
C ARG A 16 -4.65 6.46 -0.40
N TYR A 17 -3.39 6.01 -0.33
CA TYR A 17 -3.04 4.58 -0.35
C TYR A 17 -1.64 4.32 0.21
N PRO A 18 -1.40 3.21 0.94
CA PRO A 18 -2.43 2.35 1.56
C PRO A 18 -3.12 3.12 2.70
N GLY A 19 -4.24 2.61 3.23
CA GLY A 19 -5.01 3.40 4.20
C GLY A 19 -5.95 2.61 5.09
N GLY A 20 -6.55 3.31 6.05
CA GLY A 20 -7.42 2.72 7.07
C GLY A 20 -6.65 1.85 8.07
N ASN A 21 -7.38 1.08 8.87
CA ASN A 21 -6.82 0.20 9.92
C ASN A 21 -5.83 -0.85 9.38
N PHE A 22 -5.90 -1.15 8.07
CA PHE A 22 -4.95 -2.01 7.37
C PHE A 22 -3.49 -1.56 7.54
N VAL A 23 -3.24 -0.24 7.47
CA VAL A 23 -1.87 0.29 7.52
C VAL A 23 -1.19 0.07 8.86
N SER A 24 -1.97 -0.15 9.94
CA SER A 24 -1.43 -0.34 11.29
C SER A 24 -0.62 -1.63 11.46
N ALA A 25 -0.87 -2.64 10.63
CA ALA A 25 -0.16 -3.93 10.66
C ALA A 25 0.54 -4.25 9.32
N TYR A 26 0.60 -3.28 8.40
CA TYR A 26 1.16 -3.45 7.05
C TYR A 26 2.64 -3.08 7.01
N ASN A 27 3.49 -3.99 6.50
CA ASN A 27 4.88 -3.68 6.18
C ASN A 27 4.95 -3.30 4.70
N TRP A 28 5.40 -2.09 4.39
CA TRP A 28 5.40 -1.59 3.03
C TRP A 28 6.37 -2.35 2.11
N GLU A 29 7.45 -2.90 2.68
CA GLU A 29 8.43 -3.70 1.96
C GLU A 29 7.82 -4.98 1.38
N ASP A 30 6.81 -5.56 2.05
CA ASP A 30 6.12 -6.78 1.60
C ASP A 30 5.39 -6.56 0.25
N GLY A 31 5.08 -5.30 -0.10
CA GLY A 31 4.44 -4.90 -1.36
C GLY A 31 5.40 -4.41 -2.46
N THR A 32 6.71 -4.54 -2.28
CA THR A 32 7.73 -4.06 -3.24
C THR A 32 8.39 -5.20 -4.02
N GLY A 33 9.01 -4.90 -5.16
CA GLY A 33 9.77 -5.89 -5.92
C GLY A 33 8.91 -6.90 -6.71
N PRO A 34 9.49 -8.02 -7.19
CA PRO A 34 8.79 -9.03 -8.00
C PRO A 34 7.61 -9.66 -7.25
N ARG A 35 6.44 -9.74 -7.88
CA ARG A 35 5.19 -10.19 -7.25
C ARG A 35 5.28 -11.61 -6.70
N GLU A 36 6.03 -12.46 -7.39
CA GLU A 36 6.22 -13.88 -7.08
C GLU A 36 7.02 -14.09 -5.79
N LEU A 37 7.76 -13.07 -5.35
CA LEU A 37 8.57 -13.08 -4.13
C LEU A 37 7.88 -12.40 -2.95
N ARG A 38 6.71 -11.80 -3.16
CA ARG A 38 6.00 -11.07 -2.11
C ARG A 38 5.29 -12.04 -1.16
N PRO A 39 5.43 -11.85 0.16
CA PRO A 39 4.83 -12.75 1.13
C PRO A 39 3.33 -12.53 1.23
N VAL A 40 2.57 -13.60 1.44
CA VAL A 40 1.15 -13.51 1.82
C VAL A 40 1.06 -13.23 3.32
N ARG A 41 0.28 -12.22 3.70
CA ARG A 41 0.08 -11.78 5.10
C ARG A 41 -1.39 -11.90 5.49
N ARG A 42 -1.64 -11.98 6.80
CA ARG A 42 -3.00 -11.86 7.33
C ARG A 42 -3.24 -10.43 7.75
N ASP A 43 -4.24 -9.80 7.15
CA ASP A 43 -4.74 -8.52 7.61
C ASP A 43 -5.65 -8.75 8.82
N LEU A 44 -5.19 -8.26 9.98
CA LEU A 44 -5.89 -8.36 11.25
C LEU A 44 -7.05 -7.38 11.36
N ALA A 45 -7.01 -6.26 10.62
CA ALA A 45 -8.05 -5.25 10.68
C ALA A 45 -9.35 -5.74 10.02
N TRP A 46 -9.22 -6.43 8.88
CA TRP A 46 -10.37 -6.90 8.10
C TRP A 46 -10.46 -8.44 8.03
N HIS A 47 -9.76 -9.15 8.91
CA HIS A 47 -9.72 -10.63 8.97
C HIS A 47 -9.51 -11.29 7.59
N SER A 48 -8.65 -10.69 6.76
CA SER A 48 -8.47 -11.06 5.36
C SER A 48 -7.06 -11.57 5.09
N THR A 49 -6.88 -12.23 3.95
CA THR A 49 -5.55 -12.64 3.47
C THR A 49 -5.07 -11.62 2.45
N GLU A 50 -4.03 -10.87 2.79
CA GLU A 50 -3.36 -9.93 1.90
C GLU A 50 -2.27 -10.65 1.11
N THR A 51 -2.39 -10.64 -0.20
CA THR A 51 -1.43 -11.33 -1.10
C THR A 51 -0.23 -10.46 -1.45
N ASN A 52 -0.32 -9.15 -1.21
CA ASN A 52 0.63 -8.14 -1.65
C ASN A 52 0.81 -8.11 -3.18
N ALA A 53 -0.16 -8.63 -3.93
CA ALA A 53 -0.16 -8.58 -5.40
C ALA A 53 -0.22 -7.12 -5.92
N VAL A 54 -0.85 -6.22 -5.16
CA VAL A 54 -0.82 -4.77 -5.38
C VAL A 54 -0.14 -4.13 -4.19
N GLY A 55 1.07 -3.63 -4.41
CA GLY A 55 1.79 -2.83 -3.42
C GLY A 55 2.10 -1.42 -3.92
N ILE A 56 3.04 -0.75 -3.26
CA ILE A 56 3.36 0.66 -3.52
C ILE A 56 3.86 0.90 -4.96
N ASP A 57 4.63 -0.04 -5.50
CA ASP A 57 5.16 0.02 -6.88
C ASP A 57 4.03 -0.03 -7.91
N ASP A 58 3.04 -0.89 -7.66
CA ASP A 58 1.88 -1.08 -8.53
C ASP A 58 0.94 0.12 -8.46
N PHE A 59 0.71 0.63 -7.25
CA PHE A 59 -0.10 1.81 -7.02
C PHE A 59 0.51 3.06 -7.68
N TYR A 60 1.83 3.24 -7.59
CA TYR A 60 2.52 4.32 -8.28
C TYR A 60 2.30 4.25 -9.80
N ARG A 61 2.46 3.06 -10.40
CA ARG A 61 2.19 2.86 -11.84
C ARG A 61 0.74 3.17 -12.21
N TRP A 62 -0.22 2.81 -11.37
CA TRP A 62 -1.63 3.14 -11.57
C TRP A 62 -1.90 4.65 -11.45
N SER A 63 -1.29 5.32 -10.48
CA SER A 63 -1.37 6.77 -10.30
C SER A 63 -0.85 7.52 -11.53
N GLN A 64 0.24 7.05 -12.13
CA GLN A 64 0.78 7.62 -13.36
C GLN A 64 -0.18 7.45 -14.54
N LYS A 65 -0.80 6.27 -14.71
CA LYS A 65 -1.79 6.02 -15.77
C LYS A 65 -3.04 6.89 -15.64
N THR A 66 -3.41 7.23 -14.41
CA THR A 66 -4.58 8.04 -14.10
C THR A 66 -4.27 9.53 -13.97
N GLN A 67 -3.01 9.94 -14.20
CA GLN A 67 -2.50 11.32 -14.01
C GLN A 67 -2.82 11.90 -12.62
N ARG A 68 -2.88 11.03 -11.62
CA ARG A 68 -3.24 11.40 -10.24
C ARG A 68 -2.00 11.64 -9.41
N ARG A 69 -2.12 12.58 -8.47
CA ARG A 69 -1.13 12.69 -7.40
C ARG A 69 -1.35 11.52 -6.44
N SER A 70 -0.31 10.71 -6.30
CA SER A 70 -0.23 9.74 -5.20
C SER A 70 -0.10 10.52 -3.90
N CYS A 71 -1.15 10.52 -3.09
CA CYS A 71 -1.09 11.06 -1.74
C CYS A 71 -0.76 9.90 -0.82
N LEU A 72 0.53 9.59 -0.77
CA LEU A 72 1.03 8.63 0.19
C LEU A 72 0.61 9.10 1.57
N PRO A 73 0.04 8.23 2.44
CA PRO A 73 -0.06 8.58 3.83
C PRO A 73 1.36 8.96 4.27
N SER A 74 1.52 10.19 4.75
CA SER A 74 2.73 10.63 5.41
C SER A 74 3.08 9.58 6.45
N ILE A 75 4.11 8.80 6.10
CA ILE A 75 4.81 7.78 6.88
C ILE A 75 4.33 7.75 8.34
N LEU A 76 3.39 6.85 8.66
CA LEU A 76 3.43 6.22 9.97
C LEU A 76 4.55 5.19 9.84
N ALA A 77 5.80 5.64 9.99
CA ALA A 77 6.91 4.76 10.27
C ALA A 77 6.57 4.06 11.58
N HIS A 78 6.05 2.84 11.47
CA HIS A 78 6.32 1.79 12.43
C HIS A 78 6.07 2.16 13.92
N VAL A 79 4.87 2.61 14.28
CA VAL A 79 4.42 2.60 15.68
C VAL A 79 3.47 1.42 15.85
N GLY A 80 4.01 0.22 16.08
CA GLY A 80 3.17 -0.88 16.61
C GLY A 80 3.43 -2.32 16.20
N SER A 81 4.66 -2.76 15.89
CA SER A 81 4.88 -4.22 15.72
C SER A 81 6.30 -4.76 15.91
N LYS A 82 7.36 -3.94 15.97
CA LYS A 82 8.71 -4.44 16.29
C LYS A 82 8.98 -4.39 17.80
N PRO A 83 9.31 -5.52 18.45
CA PRO A 83 9.81 -5.50 19.82
C PRO A 83 11.11 -4.66 19.92
N PRO A 84 11.36 -4.01 21.07
CA PRO A 84 12.44 -3.02 21.25
C PRO A 84 13.87 -3.58 21.11
N TRP A 85 14.04 -4.88 20.86
CA TRP A 85 15.34 -5.55 20.73
C TRP A 85 15.74 -5.90 19.28
N THR A 86 14.95 -5.53 18.27
CA THR A 86 15.35 -5.79 16.88
C THR A 86 16.28 -4.67 16.40
N SER A 87 17.59 -4.89 16.50
CA SER A 87 18.62 -3.96 16.05
C SER A 87 18.49 -3.68 14.55
N TRP A 88 18.53 -2.39 14.21
CA TRP A 88 18.84 -1.95 12.84
C TRP A 88 20.35 -2.11 12.64
N ASN A 89 20.77 -3.25 12.11
CA ASN A 89 22.13 -3.42 11.60
C ASN A 89 22.11 -3.22 10.08
N THR A 90 22.36 -1.99 9.67
CA THR A 90 23.35 -1.73 8.61
C THR A 90 24.74 -1.85 9.19
#